data_AF-A0A6A6L3K9-F1
#
_entry.id   AF-A0A6A6L3K9-F1
#
_cell.length_a   1.000
_cell.length_b   1.000
_cell.length_c   1.000
_cell.angle_alpha   90.00
_cell.angle_beta   90.00
_cell.angle_gamma   90.00
#
_symmetry.space_group_name_H-M   'P 1'
#
loop_
_entity.id
_entity.type
_entity.pdbx_description
1 polymer ?
#
loop_
_entity_poly.entity_id
_entity_poly.type
_entity_poly.pdbx_seq_one_letter_code
_entity_poly.pdbx_strand_id
1 'polypeptide(L)'
;MASTNFSLSSPPIFSGENYQIWAIKMKSYLQAFDLWDSVENNTDPTPLLENPTLAQIKIHNEERAKKYKAKTCIESSVSETIFIKIMACENAKEAWDLLKEEYEGNDQTRRHIKISCVVPPKGPKIRATSTPTATGNEADNIVVASSAAPQPETMKLMMMG
;
A
#
# COMPACT_ATOMS: atom_id res chain seq x y z
N MET A 1 -10.64 -23.55 18.36
CA MET A 1 -10.19 -22.39 17.58
C MET A 1 -9.99 -22.86 16.16
N ALA A 2 -10.75 -22.32 15.20
CA ALA A 2 -10.56 -22.65 13.79
C ALA A 2 -9.39 -21.82 13.28
N SER A 3 -8.24 -22.45 13.08
CA SER A 3 -7.12 -21.85 12.36
C SER A 3 -7.57 -21.72 10.90
N THR A 4 -8.01 -20.52 10.49
CA THR A 4 -8.16 -20.21 9.07
C THR A 4 -6.80 -20.41 8.42
N ASN A 5 -6.67 -21.52 7.68
CA ASN A 5 -5.50 -21.79 6.84
C ASN A 5 -5.46 -20.71 5.76
N PHE A 6 -4.79 -19.61 6.08
CA PHE A 6 -4.58 -18.51 5.15
C PHE A 6 -3.57 -18.98 4.12
N SER A 7 -4.08 -19.49 2.99
CA SER A 7 -3.25 -19.91 1.87
C SER A 7 -2.75 -18.66 1.16
N LEU A 8 -1.57 -18.18 1.54
CA LEU A 8 -0.90 -17.07 0.86
C LEU A 8 -0.54 -17.53 -0.55
N SER A 9 -0.91 -16.72 -1.55
CA SER A 9 -0.49 -16.92 -2.94
C SER A 9 1.04 -16.96 -3.02
N SER A 10 1.58 -17.71 -3.99
CA SER A 10 3.01 -17.76 -4.28
C SER A 10 3.63 -16.35 -4.31
N PRO A 11 4.89 -16.19 -3.86
CA PRO A 11 5.53 -14.89 -3.83
C PRO A 11 5.54 -14.26 -5.24
N PRO A 12 5.37 -12.93 -5.33
CA PRO A 12 5.37 -12.25 -6.62
C PRO A 12 6.72 -12.43 -7.31
N ILE A 13 6.74 -12.84 -8.58
CA ILE A 13 7.98 -12.94 -9.35
C ILE A 13 8.40 -11.56 -9.87
N PHE A 14 9.64 -11.16 -9.58
CA PHE A 14 10.27 -9.95 -10.08
C PHE A 14 11.02 -10.25 -11.37
N SER A 15 10.64 -9.58 -12.46
CA SER A 15 11.28 -9.70 -13.77
C SER A 15 12.27 -8.57 -14.07
N GLY A 16 12.41 -7.58 -13.18
CA GLY A 16 13.24 -6.37 -13.38
C GLY A 16 12.45 -5.09 -13.63
N GLU A 17 11.13 -5.19 -13.78
CA GLU A 17 10.21 -4.06 -13.96
C GLU A 17 9.30 -3.86 -12.74
N ASN A 18 8.83 -2.62 -12.54
CA ASN A 18 7.91 -2.26 -11.45
C ASN A 18 8.44 -2.66 -10.07
N TYR A 19 9.71 -2.37 -9.81
CA TYR A 19 10.41 -2.77 -8.58
C TYR A 19 9.64 -2.32 -7.34
N GLN A 20 9.10 -1.10 -7.35
CA GLN A 20 8.33 -0.56 -6.24
C GLN A 20 7.10 -1.43 -5.89
N ILE A 21 6.38 -1.92 -6.89
CA ILE A 21 5.21 -2.78 -6.68
C ILE A 21 5.65 -4.14 -6.13
N TRP A 22 6.70 -4.72 -6.71
CA TRP A 22 7.24 -5.99 -6.24
C TRP A 22 7.75 -5.88 -4.79
N ALA A 23 8.53 -4.85 -4.48
CA ALA A 23 9.12 -4.64 -3.15
C ALA A 23 8.03 -4.50 -2.08
N ILE A 24 6.95 -3.75 -2.35
CA ILE A 24 5.81 -3.65 -1.43
C ILE A 24 5.18 -5.03 -1.20
N LYS A 25 4.87 -5.76 -2.28
CA LYS A 25 4.23 -7.09 -2.18
C LYS A 25 5.12 -8.12 -1.47
N MET A 26 6.41 -8.14 -1.78
CA MET A 26 7.37 -9.05 -1.17
C MET A 26 7.56 -8.73 0.32
N LYS A 27 7.69 -7.44 0.68
CA LYS A 27 7.72 -7.03 2.09
C LYS A 27 6.49 -7.52 2.85
N SER A 28 5.29 -7.32 2.29
CA SER A 28 4.05 -7.82 2.91
C SER A 28 4.02 -9.34 3.02
N TYR A 29 4.52 -10.06 2.02
CA TYR A 29 4.63 -11.52 2.04
C TYR A 29 5.54 -11.98 3.20
N LEU A 30 6.75 -11.41 3.31
CA LEU A 30 7.69 -11.75 4.39
C LEU A 30 7.15 -11.39 5.78
N GLN A 31 6.44 -10.27 5.91
CA GLN A 31 5.79 -9.89 7.18
C GLN A 31 4.71 -10.89 7.58
N ALA A 32 3.94 -11.44 6.64
CA ALA A 32 2.90 -12.43 6.93
C ALA A 32 3.48 -13.78 7.44
N PHE A 33 4.77 -14.03 7.23
CA PHE A 33 5.48 -15.22 7.71
C PHE A 33 6.47 -14.93 8.85
N ASP A 34 6.44 -13.73 9.44
CA ASP A 34 7.39 -13.29 10.47
C ASP A 34 8.87 -13.40 10.03
N LEU A 35 9.13 -13.16 8.74
CA LEU A 35 10.46 -13.26 8.12
C LEU A 35 11.11 -11.89 7.89
N TRP A 36 10.33 -10.80 7.91
CA TRP A 36 10.83 -9.47 7.56
C TRP A 36 11.96 -8.98 8.49
N ASP A 37 11.88 -9.29 9.79
CA ASP A 37 12.95 -8.92 10.75
C ASP A 37 14.30 -9.55 10.40
N SER A 38 14.30 -10.74 9.78
CA SER A 38 15.53 -11.38 9.29
C SER A 38 16.16 -10.63 8.10
N VAL A 39 15.37 -9.86 7.36
CA VAL A 39 15.83 -9.01 6.24
C VAL A 39 16.29 -7.65 6.74
N GLU A 40 15.53 -7.02 7.64
CA GLU A 40 15.82 -5.66 8.12
C GLU A 40 17.05 -5.65 9.04
N ASN A 41 17.06 -6.51 10.06
CA ASN A 41 18.06 -6.49 11.11
C ASN A 41 19.25 -7.42 10.85
N ASN A 42 19.03 -8.55 10.17
CA ASN A 42 20.03 -9.62 9.94
C ASN A 42 20.85 -10.02 11.19
N THR A 43 20.35 -9.75 12.40
CA THR A 43 21.07 -10.04 13.63
C THR A 43 21.25 -11.54 13.78
N ASP A 44 22.42 -11.98 14.22
CA ASP A 44 22.62 -13.38 14.56
C ASP A 44 21.81 -13.76 15.80
N PRO A 45 21.21 -14.97 15.82
CA PRO A 45 20.51 -15.43 17.00
C PRO A 45 21.48 -15.45 18.18
N THR A 46 21.00 -15.00 19.34
CA THR A 46 21.80 -14.93 20.57
C THR A 46 22.49 -16.28 20.82
N PRO A 47 23.81 -16.29 21.07
CA PRO A 47 24.53 -17.52 21.38
C PRO A 47 23.87 -18.26 22.55
N LEU A 48 23.77 -19.59 22.42
CA LEU A 48 23.29 -20.43 23.51
C LEU A 48 24.32 -20.42 24.66
N LEU A 49 23.82 -20.42 25.89
CA LEU A 49 24.65 -20.58 27.10
C LEU A 49 25.22 -22.01 27.17
N GLU A 50 26.20 -22.26 28.06
CA GLU A 50 26.85 -23.58 28.22
C GLU A 50 25.88 -24.73 28.54
N ASN A 51 24.75 -24.44 29.20
CA ASN A 51 23.72 -25.43 29.51
C ASN A 51 22.32 -24.88 29.16
N PRO A 52 21.94 -24.86 27.87
CA PRO A 52 20.69 -24.29 27.43
C PRO A 52 19.54 -25.27 27.69
N THR A 53 18.39 -24.74 28.09
CA THR A 53 17.14 -25.50 28.15
C THR A 53 16.69 -25.90 26.75
N LEU A 54 15.90 -26.97 26.64
CA LEU A 54 15.31 -27.40 25.36
C LEU A 54 14.51 -26.27 24.67
N ALA A 55 13.82 -25.44 25.46
CA ALA A 55 13.09 -24.28 24.96
C ALA A 55 14.02 -23.24 24.31
N GLN A 56 15.17 -22.96 24.93
CA GLN A 56 16.17 -22.03 24.37
C GLN A 56 16.78 -22.56 23.08
N ILE A 57 17.11 -23.85 23.02
CA ILE A 57 17.61 -24.50 21.80
C ILE A 57 16.57 -24.39 20.67
N LYS A 58 15.29 -24.66 20.96
CA LYS A 58 14.20 -24.59 20.00
C LYS A 58 14.07 -23.18 19.41
N ILE A 59 14.01 -22.15 20.27
CA ILE A 59 13.89 -20.75 19.84
C ILE A 59 15.09 -20.35 18.97
N HIS A 60 16.32 -20.65 19.41
CA HIS A 60 17.52 -20.35 18.63
C HIS A 60 17.52 -21.01 17.24
N ASN A 61 17.06 -22.26 17.15
CA ASN A 61 16.95 -22.96 15.87
C ASN A 61 15.84 -22.38 14.98
N GLU A 62 14.72 -21.96 15.56
CA GLU A 62 13.61 -21.30 14.85
C GLU A 62 14.08 -19.96 14.26
N GLU A 63 14.78 -19.13 15.03
CA GLU A 63 15.35 -17.86 14.55
C GLU A 63 16.37 -18.08 13.43
N ARG A 64 17.26 -19.07 13.58
CA ARG A 64 18.20 -19.45 12.51
C ARG A 64 17.46 -19.91 11.24
N ALA A 65 16.39 -20.69 11.39
CA ALA A 65 15.59 -21.15 10.26
C ALA A 65 14.85 -20.00 9.56
N LYS A 66 14.39 -18.98 10.29
CA LYS A 66 13.77 -17.78 9.69
C LYS A 66 14.74 -17.05 8.76
N LYS A 67 16.02 -16.90 9.14
CA LYS A 67 17.04 -16.27 8.28
C LYS A 67 17.17 -16.97 6.93
N TYR A 68 17.29 -18.30 6.94
CA TYR A 68 17.36 -19.08 5.70
C TYR A 68 16.07 -19.01 4.89
N LYS A 69 14.90 -19.11 5.54
CA LYS A 69 13.60 -18.99 4.87
C LYS A 69 13.43 -17.64 4.20
N ALA A 70 13.80 -16.55 4.86
CA ALA A 70 13.72 -15.21 4.30
C ALA A 70 14.56 -15.09 3.01
N LYS A 71 15.80 -15.60 3.02
CA LYS A 71 16.68 -15.61 1.84
C LYS A 71 16.05 -16.41 0.70
N THR A 72 15.62 -17.63 0.98
CA THR A 72 14.97 -18.49 -0.02
C THR A 72 13.69 -17.87 -0.59
N CYS A 73 12.89 -17.17 0.22
CA CYS A 73 11.72 -16.45 -0.26
C CYS A 73 12.08 -15.34 -1.24
N ILE A 74 13.14 -14.56 -0.97
CA ILE A 74 13.63 -13.53 -1.90
C ILE A 74 14.14 -14.18 -3.20
N GLU A 75 15.00 -15.19 -3.09
CA GLU A 75 15.57 -15.91 -4.25
C GLU A 75 14.50 -16.57 -5.13
N SER A 76 13.48 -17.17 -4.53
CA SER A 76 12.37 -17.82 -5.25
C SER A 76 11.40 -16.85 -5.91
N SER A 77 11.55 -15.55 -5.62
CA SER A 77 10.65 -14.50 -6.07
C SER A 77 11.25 -13.61 -7.15
N VAL A 78 12.42 -13.96 -7.67
CA VAL A 78 13.08 -13.22 -8.74
C VAL A 78 13.22 -14.12 -9.98
N SER A 79 13.31 -13.51 -11.15
CA SER A 79 13.63 -14.24 -12.39
C SER A 79 15.05 -14.81 -12.34
N GLU A 80 15.33 -15.82 -13.15
CA GLU A 80 16.65 -16.47 -13.20
C GLU A 80 17.80 -15.48 -13.44
N THR A 81 17.60 -14.51 -14.34
CA THR A 81 18.59 -13.45 -14.61
C THR A 81 18.93 -12.64 -13.37
N ILE A 82 17.93 -12.35 -12.53
CA ILE A 82 18.11 -11.57 -11.31
C ILE A 82 18.64 -12.47 -10.19
N PHE A 83 18.22 -13.73 -10.14
CA PHE A 83 18.78 -14.74 -9.24
C PHE A 83 20.30 -14.84 -9.40
N ILE A 84 20.82 -14.89 -10.63
CA ILE A 84 22.27 -14.91 -10.90
C ILE A 84 22.99 -13.69 -10.29
N LYS A 85 22.34 -12.51 -10.22
CA LYS A 85 22.92 -11.32 -9.57
C LYS A 85 23.00 -11.46 -8.05
N ILE A 86 21.98 -12.04 -7.42
CA ILE A 86 21.88 -12.15 -5.95
C ILE A 86 22.38 -13.48 -5.39
N MET A 87 22.76 -14.45 -6.23
CA MET A 87 23.14 -15.80 -5.79
C MET A 87 24.38 -15.83 -4.89
N ALA A 88 25.25 -14.82 -5.00
CA ALA A 88 26.45 -14.67 -4.19
C ALA A 88 26.17 -14.02 -2.82
N CYS A 89 24.97 -13.47 -2.59
CA CYS A 89 24.59 -12.92 -1.29
C CYS A 89 24.49 -14.03 -0.24
N GLU A 90 25.05 -13.79 0.93
CA GLU A 90 25.09 -14.78 2.02
C GLU A 90 23.79 -14.79 2.83
N ASN A 91 23.13 -13.63 2.92
CA ASN A 91 21.93 -13.45 3.73
C ASN A 91 20.83 -12.67 2.98
N ALA A 92 19.62 -12.72 3.54
CA ALA A 92 18.44 -12.10 2.94
C ALA A 92 18.56 -10.58 2.84
N LYS A 93 19.28 -9.95 3.78
CA LYS A 93 19.51 -8.51 3.81
C LYS A 93 20.38 -8.06 2.64
N GLU A 94 21.50 -8.71 2.40
CA GLU A 94 22.37 -8.43 1.25
C GLU A 94 21.61 -8.59 -0.07
N ALA A 95 20.85 -9.67 -0.23
CA ALA A 95 20.04 -9.87 -1.43
C ALA A 95 19.00 -8.75 -1.62
N TRP A 96 18.33 -8.35 -0.53
CA TRP A 96 17.35 -7.26 -0.55
C TRP A 96 17.99 -5.90 -0.87
N ASP A 97 19.10 -5.58 -0.22
CA ASP A 97 19.81 -4.31 -0.39
C ASP A 97 20.40 -4.19 -1.79
N LEU A 98 20.94 -5.27 -2.36
CA LEU A 98 21.43 -5.31 -3.75
C LEU A 98 20.30 -5.08 -4.76
N LEU A 99 19.13 -5.71 -4.57
CA LEU A 99 17.96 -5.46 -5.42
C LEU A 99 17.49 -4.01 -5.31
N LYS A 100 17.53 -3.45 -4.10
CA LYS A 100 17.18 -2.05 -3.88
C LYS A 100 18.15 -1.12 -4.60
N GLU A 101 19.44 -1.32 -4.46
CA GLU A 101 20.47 -0.51 -5.12
C GLU A 101 20.32 -0.51 -6.65
N GLU A 102 20.12 -1.69 -7.23
CA GLU A 102 20.04 -1.87 -8.69
C GLU A 102 18.75 -1.29 -9.29
N TYR A 103 17.61 -1.42 -8.59
CA TYR A 103 16.28 -1.17 -9.20
C TYR A 103 15.48 -0.01 -8.58
N GLU A 104 15.77 0.45 -7.37
CA GLU A 104 15.07 1.60 -6.75
C GLU A 104 15.31 2.91 -7.54
N GLY A 105 16.48 3.02 -8.18
CA GLY A 105 16.88 4.17 -8.99
C GLY A 105 16.49 4.08 -10.48
N ASN A 106 16.35 2.86 -11.01
CA ASN A 106 16.23 2.59 -12.45
C ASN A 106 14.77 2.46 -12.93
N ASP A 107 13.80 2.59 -12.03
CA ASP A 107 12.39 2.44 -12.34
C ASP A 107 11.93 3.62 -13.26
N GLN A 108 11.82 3.33 -14.57
CA GLN A 108 11.30 4.23 -15.61
C GLN A 108 9.93 4.85 -15.26
N THR A 109 9.26 4.34 -14.24
CA THR A 109 7.95 4.77 -13.73
C THR A 109 7.97 6.12 -13.02
N ARG A 110 9.14 6.70 -12.68
CA ARG A 110 9.20 8.10 -12.20
C ARG A 110 8.63 9.11 -13.21
N ARG A 111 8.50 8.74 -14.49
CA ARG A 111 7.95 9.65 -15.51
C ARG A 111 6.44 9.56 -15.71
N HIS A 112 5.76 8.53 -15.20
CA HIS A 112 4.35 8.28 -15.54
C HIS A 112 3.35 8.28 -14.38
N ILE A 113 3.79 8.25 -13.11
CA ILE A 113 2.88 8.42 -11.96
C ILE A 113 2.84 9.91 -11.56
N LYS A 114 2.37 10.76 -12.47
CA LYS A 114 1.67 12.00 -12.09
C LYS A 114 0.18 11.65 -12.03
N ILE A 115 -0.20 10.83 -11.05
CA ILE A 115 -1.61 10.74 -10.68
C ILE A 115 -1.93 12.10 -10.06
N SER A 116 -2.68 12.92 -10.80
CA SER A 116 -3.25 14.16 -10.28
C SER A 116 -4.20 13.79 -9.15
N CYS A 117 -3.70 13.83 -7.91
CA CYS A 117 -4.57 14.02 -6.77
C CYS A 117 -5.13 15.45 -6.90
N VAL A 118 -6.24 15.59 -7.62
CA VAL A 118 -7.09 16.78 -7.53
C VAL A 118 -7.60 16.81 -6.10
N VAL A 119 -6.92 17.58 -5.26
CA VAL A 119 -7.39 17.87 -3.90
C VAL A 119 -8.73 18.60 -4.07
N PRO A 120 -9.85 18.08 -3.54
CA PRO A 120 -11.11 18.79 -3.63
C PRO A 120 -10.99 20.13 -2.87
N PRO A 121 -11.46 21.26 -3.44
CA PRO A 121 -11.35 22.56 -2.78
C PRO A 121 -12.16 22.56 -1.48
N LYS A 122 -11.56 23.02 -0.39
CA LYS A 122 -12.25 23.23 0.88
C LYS A 122 -13.35 24.28 0.67
N GLY A 123 -14.60 23.91 0.91
CA GLY A 123 -15.75 24.80 0.79
C GLY A 123 -15.68 26.02 1.74
N PRO A 124 -16.37 27.12 1.42
CA PRO A 124 -16.28 28.36 2.18
C PRO A 124 -16.90 28.24 3.57
N LYS A 125 -16.20 28.73 4.58
CA LYS A 125 -16.68 28.80 5.96
C LYS A 125 -17.57 30.05 6.10
N ILE A 126 -18.88 29.87 5.98
CA ILE A 126 -19.86 30.93 6.22
C ILE A 126 -19.89 31.31 7.70
N ARG A 127 -19.34 32.49 8.02
CA ARG A 127 -19.46 33.14 9.32
C ARG A 127 -20.78 33.89 9.35
N ALA A 128 -21.73 33.43 10.15
CA ALA A 128 -22.92 34.21 10.47
C ALA A 128 -22.51 35.39 11.37
N THR A 129 -22.83 36.61 10.95
CA THR A 129 -22.84 37.78 11.84
C THR A 129 -23.98 38.69 11.37
N SER A 130 -25.07 38.69 12.14
CA SER A 130 -26.17 39.66 12.13
C SER A 130 -25.62 41.04 12.58
N THR A 131 -26.19 42.22 12.32
CA THR A 131 -27.59 42.69 12.17
C THR A 131 -27.55 44.14 11.60
N PRO A 132 -28.63 44.96 11.53
CA PRO A 132 -29.15 45.58 10.31
C PRO A 132 -28.95 47.11 10.23
N THR A 133 -29.20 47.75 9.08
CA THR A 133 -29.71 49.13 9.05
C THR A 133 -30.47 49.37 7.74
N ALA A 134 -31.74 49.75 7.87
CA ALA A 134 -32.63 50.16 6.80
C ALA A 134 -32.48 51.66 6.53
N THR A 135 -32.51 52.08 5.27
CA THR A 135 -33.02 53.40 4.84
C THR A 135 -33.50 53.26 3.40
N GLY A 136 -34.67 53.83 3.10
CA GLY A 136 -35.36 53.77 1.79
C GLY A 136 -34.56 54.38 0.64
N ASN A 137 -35.08 54.52 -0.58
CA ASN A 137 -36.43 54.88 -0.99
C ASN A 137 -36.64 54.50 -2.48
N GLU A 138 -37.91 54.29 -2.89
CA GLU A 138 -38.55 54.79 -4.14
C GLU A 138 -38.02 54.27 -5.50
N ALA A 139 -38.79 54.03 -6.56
CA ALA A 139 -40.13 53.55 -6.88
C ALA A 139 -40.06 53.17 -8.39
N ASP A 140 -41.05 52.40 -8.87
CA ASP A 140 -41.40 52.16 -10.28
C ASP A 140 -40.41 51.40 -11.18
N ASN A 141 -40.74 50.14 -11.52
CA ASN A 141 -41.47 49.86 -12.77
C ASN A 141 -41.94 48.38 -12.83
N ILE A 142 -43.15 48.20 -13.32
CA ILE A 142 -43.89 46.94 -13.50
C ILE A 142 -43.47 46.28 -14.81
N VAL A 143 -43.36 44.94 -14.87
CA VAL A 143 -43.98 44.13 -15.93
C VAL A 143 -44.15 42.68 -15.48
N VAL A 144 -45.41 42.26 -15.57
CA VAL A 144 -45.95 40.93 -15.36
C VAL A 144 -45.53 40.00 -16.50
N ALA A 145 -45.02 38.81 -16.17
CA ALA A 145 -45.07 37.67 -17.09
C ALA A 145 -45.26 36.38 -16.30
N SER A 146 -46.53 36.02 -16.16
CA SER A 146 -47.02 34.71 -15.80
C SER A 146 -46.69 33.72 -16.92
N SER A 147 -46.06 32.59 -16.63
CA SER A 147 -46.24 31.37 -17.43
C SER A 147 -45.76 30.11 -16.68
N ALA A 148 -46.74 29.43 -16.10
CA ALA A 148 -46.92 27.98 -15.97
C ALA A 148 -45.70 27.04 -15.90
N ALA A 149 -45.53 26.42 -14.73
CA ALA A 149 -44.86 25.12 -14.57
C ALA A 149 -45.88 23.97 -14.72
N PRO A 150 -45.55 22.87 -15.43
CA PRO A 150 -46.30 21.62 -15.31
C PRO A 150 -45.75 20.73 -14.17
N GLN A 151 -46.68 20.15 -13.43
CA GLN A 151 -46.53 19.30 -12.24
C GLN A 151 -46.04 17.86 -12.58
N PRO A 152 -45.55 17.10 -11.57
CA PRO A 152 -44.75 15.90 -11.75
C PRO A 152 -45.59 14.62 -11.79
N GLU A 153 -45.86 14.07 -12.98
CA GLU A 153 -46.29 12.67 -13.13
C GLU A 153 -45.81 12.09 -14.46
N THR A 154 -44.53 11.74 -14.54
CA THR A 154 -44.00 10.77 -15.52
C THR A 154 -42.91 9.89 -14.90
N MET A 155 -42.98 9.66 -13.59
CA MET A 155 -42.08 8.78 -12.84
C MET A 155 -42.54 7.30 -12.80
N LYS A 156 -43.23 6.83 -13.84
CA LYS A 156 -43.76 5.44 -13.88
C LYS A 156 -43.40 4.64 -15.13
N LEU A 157 -42.41 5.04 -15.93
CA LEU A 157 -42.06 4.32 -17.16
C LEU A 157 -40.57 4.04 -17.40
N MET A 158 -39.73 3.99 -16.35
CA MET A 158 -38.32 3.59 -16.49
C MET A 158 -37.86 2.51 -15.51
N MET A 159 -38.78 1.77 -14.88
CA MET A 159 -38.48 0.66 -13.93
C MET A 159 -39.04 -0.68 -14.41
N MET A 160 -39.05 -0.93 -15.71
CA MET A 160 -39.21 -2.28 -16.30
C MET A 160 -38.53 -2.27 -17.67
N GLY A 161 -37.31 -2.81 -17.71
CA GLY A 161 -36.49 -3.01 -18.90
C GLY A 161 -35.29 -3.83 -18.51
#